data_AF-A0A7K3L4Y5-F1
#
_entry.id   AF-A0A7K3L4Y5-F1
#
_cell.length_a   1.000
_cell.length_b   1.000
_cell.length_c   1.000
_cell.angle_alpha   90.00
_cell.angle_beta   90.00
_cell.angle_gamma   90.00
#
_symmetry.space_group_name_H-M   'P 1'
#
loop_
_entity.id
_entity.type
_entity.pdbx_description
1 polymer ?
#
loop_
_entity_poly.entity_id
_entity_poly.type
_entity_poly.pdbx_seq_one_letter_code
_entity_poly.pdbx_strand_id
1 'polypeptide(L)'
;DSVSQRLWAGTLRQNGSVTINGLSSCKLIGLEFSDSAGHMALVRVASGNREFSLLQVPVDSANWVVRYYFGRVNISGNALKLLKCGIGEASSPGLGSAFTLTGGDIRAVTAVWRIL
;
A
#
# COMPACT_ATOMS: atom_id res chain seq x y z
N ASP A 1 16.43 -5.73 -10.20
CA ASP A 1 15.44 -6.82 -10.09
C ASP A 1 15.51 -7.48 -8.74
N SER A 2 14.68 -7.05 -7.78
CA SER A 2 14.58 -7.69 -6.46
C SER A 2 13.57 -8.83 -6.53
N VAL A 3 14.04 -10.07 -6.36
CA VAL A 3 13.17 -11.25 -6.32
C VAL A 3 12.18 -11.09 -5.16
N SER A 4 10.89 -11.20 -5.44
CA SER A 4 9.84 -11.02 -4.43
C SER A 4 9.12 -12.34 -4.17
N GLN A 5 8.93 -12.69 -2.89
CA GLN A 5 8.23 -13.90 -2.47
C GLN A 5 6.96 -13.52 -1.70
N ARG A 6 5.79 -14.02 -2.11
CA ARG A 6 4.55 -13.81 -1.35
C ARG A 6 4.59 -14.62 -0.07
N LEU A 7 4.41 -13.96 1.08
CA LEU A 7 4.35 -14.59 2.39
C LEU A 7 2.91 -14.80 2.88
N TRP A 8 2.00 -13.92 2.46
CA TRP A 8 0.62 -13.95 2.90
C TRP A 8 -0.32 -13.36 1.84
N ALA A 9 -1.56 -13.86 1.82
CA ALA A 9 -2.67 -13.31 1.04
C ALA A 9 -3.95 -13.38 1.88
N GLY A 10 -4.82 -12.37 1.77
CA GLY A 10 -6.06 -12.29 2.51
C GLY A 10 -6.65 -10.89 2.49
N THR A 11 -7.36 -10.50 3.55
CA THR A 11 -7.89 -9.14 3.69
C THR A 11 -7.59 -8.62 5.09
N LEU A 12 -6.63 -7.71 5.20
CA LEU A 12 -6.25 -7.07 6.46
C LEU A 12 -6.71 -5.61 6.41
N ARG A 13 -7.79 -5.31 7.14
CA ARG A 13 -8.35 -3.96 7.26
C ARG A 13 -7.65 -3.16 8.37
N GLN A 14 -7.90 -1.85 8.41
CA GLN A 14 -7.40 -0.99 9.48
C GLN A 14 -7.74 -1.55 10.87
N ASN A 15 -6.80 -1.43 11.80
CA ASN A 15 -6.78 -2.00 13.15
C ASN A 15 -6.73 -3.54 13.22
N GLY A 16 -6.76 -4.23 12.08
CA GLY A 16 -6.60 -5.68 12.00
C GLY A 16 -5.16 -6.12 12.29
N SER A 17 -5.01 -7.39 12.65
CA SER A 17 -3.73 -8.05 12.87
C SER A 17 -3.71 -9.42 12.20
N VAL A 18 -2.54 -9.84 11.73
CA VAL A 18 -2.32 -11.15 11.14
C VAL A 18 -0.94 -11.69 11.50
N THR A 19 -0.84 -13.00 11.63
CA THR A 19 0.43 -13.71 11.82
C THR A 19 0.89 -14.30 10.50
N ILE A 20 2.12 -13.97 10.09
CA ILE A 20 2.69 -14.31 8.80
C ILE A 20 4.01 -15.05 9.02
N ASN A 21 4.08 -16.30 8.57
CA ASN A 21 5.29 -17.11 8.69
C ASN A 21 6.44 -16.51 7.87
N GLY A 22 7.62 -16.42 8.48
CA GLY A 22 8.83 -15.88 7.83
C GLY A 22 8.93 -14.36 7.82
N LEU A 23 7.92 -13.63 8.34
CA LEU A 23 7.93 -12.16 8.37
C LEU A 23 9.08 -11.61 9.22
N SER A 24 9.39 -12.24 10.36
CA SER A 24 10.48 -11.82 11.26
C SER A 24 11.85 -11.81 10.60
N SER A 25 12.05 -12.59 9.53
CA SER A 25 13.29 -12.69 8.78
C SER A 25 13.44 -11.63 7.68
N CYS A 26 12.39 -10.84 7.44
CA CYS A 26 12.35 -9.88 6.34
C CYS A 26 13.05 -8.56 6.71
N LYS A 27 14.06 -8.19 5.92
CA LYS A 27 14.65 -6.83 5.97
C LYS A 27 13.75 -5.79 5.33
N LEU A 28 12.98 -6.20 4.32
CA LEU A 28 12.09 -5.37 3.54
C LEU A 28 10.84 -6.17 3.19
N ILE A 29 9.67 -5.59 3.40
CA ILE A 29 8.40 -6.17 2.99
C ILE A 29 7.70 -5.27 1.98
N GLY A 30 6.93 -5.88 1.09
CA GLY A 30 5.96 -5.23 0.23
C GLY A 30 4.55 -5.47 0.76
N LEU A 31 3.77 -4.41 0.91
CA LEU A 31 2.34 -4.46 1.23
C LEU A 31 1.56 -4.19 -0.05
N GLU A 32 0.77 -5.16 -0.49
CA GLU A 32 -0.15 -4.99 -1.61
C GLU A 32 -1.48 -4.45 -1.09
N PHE A 33 -1.93 -3.34 -1.64
CA PHE A 33 -3.21 -2.73 -1.29
C PHE A 33 -4.22 -2.91 -2.42
N SER A 34 -5.49 -3.02 -2.07
CA SER A 34 -6.59 -2.90 -3.01
C SER A 34 -7.50 -1.73 -2.59
N ASP A 35 -7.77 -0.82 -3.52
CA ASP A 35 -8.73 0.27 -3.32
C ASP A 35 -10.14 -0.13 -3.78
N SER A 36 -11.12 0.77 -3.60
CA SER A 36 -12.52 0.52 -4.00
C SER A 36 -12.74 0.40 -5.50
N ALA A 37 -11.78 0.87 -6.32
CA ALA A 37 -11.78 0.75 -7.76
C ALA A 37 -11.00 -0.49 -8.25
N GLY A 38 -10.43 -1.28 -7.32
CA GLY A 38 -9.67 -2.48 -7.63
C GLY A 38 -8.22 -2.21 -8.03
N HIS A 39 -7.70 -0.98 -7.87
CA HIS A 39 -6.30 -0.70 -8.14
C HIS A 39 -5.41 -1.40 -7.11
N MET A 40 -4.26 -1.88 -7.58
CA MET A 40 -3.26 -2.51 -6.73
C MET A 40 -1.96 -1.72 -6.70
N ALA A 41 -1.40 -1.55 -5.50
CA ALA A 41 -0.11 -0.91 -5.29
C ALA A 41 0.73 -1.68 -4.28
N LEU A 42 2.04 -1.80 -4.57
CA LEU A 42 3.00 -2.43 -3.68
C LEU A 42 3.80 -1.36 -2.93
N VAL A 43 3.58 -1.21 -1.64
CA VAL A 43 4.36 -0.28 -0.80
C VAL A 43 5.43 -1.01 -0.01
N ARG A 44 6.64 -0.44 0.02
CA ARG A 44 7.78 -1.04 0.70
C ARG A 44 7.91 -0.54 2.13
N VAL A 45 8.10 -1.45 3.08
CA VAL A 45 8.33 -1.14 4.50
C VAL A 45 9.61 -1.84 4.95
N ALA A 46 10.62 -1.06 5.31
CA ALA A 46 11.88 -1.60 5.84
C ALA A 46 11.69 -2.07 7.29
N SER A 47 12.49 -3.05 7.71
CA SER A 47 12.50 -3.52 9.10
C SER A 47 12.80 -2.37 10.06
N GLY A 48 12.01 -2.26 11.13
CA GLY A 48 12.07 -1.16 12.10
C GLY A 48 11.21 0.06 11.74
N ASN A 49 10.83 0.23 10.48
CA ASN A 49 9.93 1.32 10.08
C ASN A 49 8.48 0.97 10.42
N ARG A 50 7.78 1.95 10.98
CA ARG A 50 6.36 1.83 11.36
C ARG A 50 5.43 2.59 10.43
N GLU A 51 6.00 3.35 9.49
CA GLU A 51 5.25 4.22 8.60
C GLU A 51 5.69 3.95 7.16
N PHE A 52 4.77 4.13 6.24
CA PHE A 52 5.05 4.04 4.82
C PHE A 52 4.25 5.08 4.04
N SER A 53 4.82 5.47 2.91
CA SER A 53 4.12 6.26 1.91
C SER A 53 4.64 5.92 0.53
N LEU A 54 3.76 5.87 -0.45
CA LEU A 54 4.07 5.67 -1.85
C LEU A 54 3.28 6.68 -2.68
N LEU A 55 3.99 7.47 -3.46
CA LEU A 55 3.39 8.26 -4.54
C LEU A 55 3.48 7.43 -5.82
N GLN A 56 2.33 7.06 -6.38
CA GLN A 56 2.21 6.41 -7.68
C GLN A 56 1.64 7.43 -8.67
N VAL A 57 2.43 7.74 -9.70
CA VAL A 57 2.04 8.68 -10.76
C VAL A 57 1.91 7.89 -12.07
N PRO A 58 0.76 7.28 -12.38
CA PRO A 58 0.47 6.87 -13.74
C PRO A 58 0.17 8.12 -14.58
N VAL A 59 1.16 8.57 -15.36
CA VAL A 59 0.94 9.59 -16.39
C VAL A 59 0.35 8.89 -17.62
N ASP A 60 -0.98 8.77 -17.66
CA ASP A 60 -1.67 8.77 -18.95
C ASP A 60 -1.62 10.21 -19.45
N SER A 61 -1.06 10.45 -20.64
CA SER A 61 -0.94 11.80 -21.22
C SER A 61 -2.30 12.49 -21.44
N ALA A 62 -3.41 11.74 -21.44
CA ALA A 62 -4.77 12.25 -21.54
C ALA A 62 -5.41 12.58 -20.18
N ASN A 63 -4.98 11.94 -19.09
CA ASN A 63 -5.54 12.11 -17.74
C ASN A 63 -4.45 12.07 -16.68
N TRP A 64 -4.18 13.20 -16.04
CA TRP A 64 -3.19 13.25 -14.98
C TRP A 64 -3.82 12.68 -13.72
N VAL A 65 -3.48 11.45 -13.35
CA VAL A 65 -3.91 10.82 -12.11
C VAL A 65 -2.69 10.56 -11.22
N VAL A 66 -2.71 11.14 -10.02
CA VAL A 66 -1.71 10.95 -8.99
C VAL A 66 -2.37 10.22 -7.83
N ARG A 67 -1.83 9.07 -7.45
CA ARG A 67 -2.27 8.30 -6.27
C ARG A 67 -1.21 8.34 -5.20
N TYR A 68 -1.62 8.65 -3.98
CA TYR A 68 -0.75 8.67 -2.81
C TYR A 68 -1.28 7.68 -1.79
N TYR A 69 -0.54 6.59 -1.57
CA TYR A 69 -0.84 5.59 -0.55
C TYR A 69 -0.02 5.91 0.69
N PHE A 70 -0.62 5.86 1.87
CA PHE A 70 0.08 6.07 3.13
C PHE A 70 -0.47 5.18 4.23
N GLY A 71 0.34 4.93 5.25
CA GLY A 71 -0.13 4.17 6.38
C GLY A 71 0.89 3.98 7.47
N ARG A 72 0.41 3.34 8.55
CA ARG A 72 1.19 2.96 9.72
C ARG A 72 0.93 1.51 10.05
N VAL A 73 2.01 0.78 10.32
CA VAL A 73 2.00 -0.63 10.71
C VAL A 73 2.81 -0.83 11.98
N ASN A 74 2.48 -1.89 12.70
CA ASN A 74 3.32 -2.42 13.75
C ASN A 74 3.72 -3.85 13.38
N ILE A 75 5.03 -4.11 13.33
CA ILE A 75 5.58 -5.43 13.05
C ILE A 75 6.31 -5.90 14.30
N SER A 76 5.90 -7.05 14.83
CA SER A 76 6.50 -7.66 16.01
C SER A 76 6.65 -9.16 15.80
N GLY A 77 7.89 -9.62 15.62
CA GLY A 77 8.17 -10.99 15.21
C GLY A 77 7.45 -11.34 13.90
N ASN A 78 6.55 -12.32 13.95
CA ASN A 78 5.74 -12.73 12.81
C ASN A 78 4.38 -12.04 12.72
N ALA A 79 4.05 -11.14 13.65
CA ALA A 79 2.79 -10.41 13.63
C ALA A 79 2.91 -9.09 12.87
N LEU A 80 1.95 -8.83 11.98
CA LEU A 80 1.72 -7.56 11.32
C LEU A 80 0.37 -7.00 11.79
N LYS A 81 0.37 -5.80 12.34
CA LYS A 81 -0.83 -5.03 12.66
C LYS A 81 -0.90 -3.79 11.79
N LEU A 82 -2.04 -3.58 11.12
CA LEU A 82 -2.30 -2.37 10.34
C LEU A 82 -2.96 -1.33 11.25
N LEU A 83 -2.28 -0.22 11.54
CA LEU A 83 -2.78 0.81 12.45
C LEU A 83 -3.60 1.88 11.72
N LYS A 84 -3.11 2.30 10.55
CA LYS A 84 -3.77 3.29 9.69
C LYS A 84 -3.39 3.03 8.24
N CYS A 85 -4.31 3.20 7.32
CA CYS A 85 -4.03 3.15 5.90
C CYS A 85 -4.99 4.07 5.14
N GLY A 86 -4.46 4.87 4.22
CA GLY A 86 -5.26 5.82 3.45
C GLY A 86 -4.70 6.02 2.05
N ILE A 87 -5.58 6.45 1.16
CA ILE A 87 -5.29 6.77 -0.23
C ILE A 87 -5.75 8.20 -0.50
N GLY A 88 -4.90 8.99 -1.14
CA GLY A 88 -5.29 10.23 -1.80
C GLY A 88 -5.23 10.02 -3.30
N GLU A 89 -6.25 10.47 -4.02
CA GLU A 89 -6.24 10.55 -5.47
C GLU A 89 -6.42 12.02 -5.87
N ALA A 90 -5.54 12.46 -6.76
CA ALA A 90 -5.53 13.76 -7.39
C ALA A 90 -5.64 13.55 -8.88
N SER A 91 -6.76 13.94 -9.50
CA SER A 91 -7.00 13.71 -10.92
C SER A 91 -7.45 14.97 -11.67
N SER A 92 -6.96 15.17 -12.89
CA SER A 92 -7.49 16.15 -13.84
C SER A 92 -7.90 15.45 -15.13
N PRO A 93 -9.21 15.18 -15.35
CA PRO A 93 -9.70 14.70 -16.63
C PRO A 93 -9.71 15.85 -17.66
N GLY A 94 -8.86 15.76 -18.68
CA GLY A 94 -8.78 16.74 -19.77
C GLY A 94 -8.07 18.06 -19.39
N LEU A 95 -7.48 18.71 -20.40
CA LEU A 95 -6.69 19.96 -20.32
C LEU A 95 -7.51 21.22 -19.93
N GLY A 96 -8.65 21.06 -19.25
CA GLY A 96 -9.58 22.12 -18.87
C GLY A 96 -9.91 22.10 -17.38
N SER A 97 -8.98 22.61 -16.57
CA SER A 97 -9.16 23.22 -15.23
C SER A 97 -9.94 22.47 -14.11
N ALA A 98 -10.49 21.28 -14.33
CA ALA A 98 -11.19 20.52 -13.30
C ALA A 98 -10.23 19.58 -12.57
N PHE A 99 -9.87 19.91 -11.33
CA PHE A 99 -9.11 19.02 -10.45
C PHE A 99 -10.03 18.39 -9.42
N THR A 100 -10.00 17.06 -9.33
CA THR A 100 -10.71 16.30 -8.30
C THR A 100 -9.70 15.79 -7.29
N LEU A 101 -9.95 16.12 -6.02
CA LEU A 101 -9.25 15.55 -4.87
C LEU A 101 -10.18 14.58 -4.17
N THR A 102 -9.85 13.30 -4.22
CA THR A 102 -10.58 12.26 -3.48
C THR A 102 -9.67 11.71 -2.41
N GLY A 103 -10.01 11.94 -1.15
CA GLY A 103 -9.42 11.23 -0.01
C GLY A 103 -10.28 10.03 0.33
N GLY A 104 -9.67 8.85 0.44
CA GLY A 104 -10.36 7.62 0.84
C GLY A 104 -9.54 6.81 1.84
N ASP A 105 -10.23 5.96 2.59
CA ASP A 105 -9.55 4.93 3.36
C ASP A 105 -9.09 3.82 2.42
N ILE A 106 -7.85 3.31 2.61
CA ILE A 106 -7.49 2.06 1.95
C ILE A 106 -8.32 0.95 2.60
N ARG A 107 -9.06 0.19 1.79
CA ARG A 107 -9.96 -0.82 2.30
C ARG A 107 -9.23 -1.97 2.98
N ALA A 108 -8.13 -2.46 2.39
CA ALA A 108 -7.34 -3.54 2.96
C ALA A 108 -5.94 -3.67 2.33
N VAL A 109 -5.01 -4.25 3.09
CA VAL A 109 -3.86 -4.98 2.55
C VAL A 109 -4.34 -6.36 2.09
N THR A 110 -4.05 -6.72 0.85
CA THR A 110 -4.46 -7.99 0.22
C THR A 110 -3.37 -9.04 0.18
N ALA A 111 -2.10 -8.61 0.18
CA ALA A 111 -0.97 -9.51 0.25
C ALA A 111 0.23 -8.86 0.95
N VAL A 112 1.08 -9.72 1.53
CA VAL A 112 2.38 -9.33 2.08
C VAL A 112 3.47 -10.12 1.37
N TRP A 113 4.48 -9.40 0.92
CA TRP A 113 5.59 -9.89 0.14
C TRP A 113 6.89 -9.69 0.90
N ARG A 114 7.79 -10.65 0.85
CA ARG A 114 9.20 -10.47 1.17
C ARG A 114 9.91 -9.96 -0.06
N ILE A 115 10.68 -8.89 0.09
CA ILE A 115 11.55 -8.37 -0.97
C ILE A 115 12.98 -8.80 -0.65
N LEU A 116 13.60 -9.57 -1.56
CA LEU A 116 14.96 -10.11 -1.43
C LEU A 116 16.01 -9.14 -1.98
#